data_AF-A0A445FH48-F1
#
_entry.id   AF-A0A445FH48-F1
#
_cell.length_a   1.000
_cell.length_b   1.000
_cell.length_c   1.000
_cell.angle_alpha   90.00
_cell.angle_beta   90.00
_cell.angle_gamma   90.00
#
_symmetry.space_group_name_H-M   'P 1'
#
loop_
_entity.id
_entity.type
_entity.pdbx_description
1 polymer ?
#
loop_
_entity_poly.entity_id
_entity_poly.type
_entity_poly.pdbx_seq_one_letter_code
_entity_poly.pdbx_strand_id
1 'polypeptide(L)'
;MKEFPSCFGENGVQVVDSSYSSTTRGAQNAVTCVYQCKLGGRSCLITVSWTKNLMGQGLSVGIDELGNHCLCKVDIKPWLFSKRKGSKNLEVESNKIDILWDLSCAKFGSGPEPLEGFYLVVVFNQEMVLLLGDLTKEACKKIDSDYACAHSEAVFIAKREHIFGKKFYGAKAQFYDKGQVHDVRIECDTLGLNDPCLVIRIDRKTVMQVKQLKWKFRGNHTIVVDGISVEVFWDVHNWLFGNAMGNAVFMFQTCISTEKLWSSQSVSDPSVPTWAYSQQFRDSQLQGLGFSLILYAWKNE
;
A
#
# COMPACT_ATOMS: atom_id res chain seq x y z
N MET A 1 -37.08 54.18 8.03
CA MET A 1 -36.41 53.11 8.81
C MET A 1 -35.32 52.55 7.90
N LYS A 2 -34.20 53.28 7.73
CA LYS A 2 -32.91 53.15 8.44
C LYS A 2 -32.34 51.72 8.47
N GLU A 3 -31.15 51.64 7.87
CA GLU A 3 -30.24 50.51 7.66
C GLU A 3 -29.88 49.72 8.94
N PHE A 4 -29.48 48.45 8.80
CA PHE A 4 -28.06 48.02 8.76
C PHE A 4 -27.96 46.47 8.74
N PRO A 5 -26.86 45.91 8.16
CA PRO A 5 -26.54 44.49 8.16
C PRO A 5 -25.90 44.09 9.50
N SER A 6 -26.10 42.85 9.96
CA SER A 6 -25.47 42.38 11.21
C SER A 6 -24.53 41.20 10.99
N CYS A 7 -23.26 41.50 11.27
CA CYS A 7 -22.14 40.61 11.43
C CYS A 7 -22.27 39.73 12.69
N PHE A 8 -21.80 38.49 12.62
CA PHE A 8 -20.95 37.86 13.64
C PHE A 8 -19.78 37.27 12.85
N GLY A 9 -18.51 37.59 13.08
CA GLY A 9 -17.86 37.84 14.36
C GLY A 9 -16.90 36.69 14.60
N GLU A 10 -15.63 36.97 14.33
CA GLU A 10 -14.41 36.16 14.35
C GLU A 10 -14.18 35.31 15.64
N ASN A 11 -13.35 34.26 15.49
CA ASN A 11 -12.81 33.31 16.48
C ASN A 11 -13.54 31.97 16.70
N GLY A 12 -13.37 31.07 15.74
CA GLY A 12 -13.41 29.62 15.98
C GLY A 12 -12.08 29.02 15.54
N VAL A 13 -11.27 28.60 16.51
CA VAL A 13 -9.98 27.91 16.36
C VAL A 13 -10.00 26.96 15.15
N GLN A 14 -9.11 27.17 14.17
CA GLN A 14 -8.81 26.16 13.16
C GLN A 14 -8.16 24.97 13.85
N VAL A 15 -8.98 24.04 14.32
CA VAL A 15 -8.56 22.66 14.51
C VAL A 15 -8.33 22.13 13.10
N VAL A 16 -7.08 21.79 12.82
CA VAL A 16 -6.62 21.27 11.53
C VAL A 16 -7.15 19.85 11.37
N ASP A 17 -8.45 19.69 11.21
CA ASP A 17 -9.01 18.41 10.83
C ASP A 17 -8.71 18.19 9.35
N SER A 18 -7.89 17.16 9.13
CA SER A 18 -7.44 16.63 7.86
C SER A 18 -8.61 16.00 7.10
N SER A 19 -9.63 16.79 6.80
CA SER A 19 -10.77 16.37 5.99
C SER A 19 -10.37 16.43 4.52
N TYR A 20 -10.17 15.24 3.96
CA TYR A 20 -10.16 15.00 2.52
C TYR A 20 -11.29 15.81 1.86
N SER A 21 -10.91 16.85 1.11
CA SER A 21 -11.86 17.61 0.31
C SER A 21 -12.48 16.67 -0.73
N SER A 22 -13.72 16.25 -0.48
CA SER A 22 -14.60 15.61 -1.45
C SER A 22 -15.04 16.63 -2.49
N THR A 23 -14.13 17.02 -3.37
CA THR A 23 -14.40 17.80 -4.58
C THR A 23 -13.88 16.99 -5.76
N THR A 24 -14.77 16.18 -6.36
CA THR A 24 -14.69 15.64 -7.74
C THR A 24 -13.30 15.35 -8.31
N ARG A 25 -12.40 14.75 -7.53
CA ARG A 25 -11.12 14.28 -8.05
C ARG A 25 -11.40 12.95 -8.73
N GLY A 26 -11.34 12.92 -10.07
CA GLY A 26 -11.25 11.68 -10.81
C GLY A 26 -10.22 10.76 -10.14
N ALA A 27 -10.55 9.48 -10.02
CA ALA A 27 -9.73 8.53 -9.27
C ALA A 27 -8.28 8.60 -9.77
N GLN A 28 -7.38 9.02 -8.88
CA GLN A 28 -5.98 9.21 -9.21
C GLN A 28 -5.34 7.83 -9.31
N ASN A 29 -4.58 7.60 -10.38
CA ASN A 29 -3.84 6.37 -10.55
C ASN A 29 -2.67 6.37 -9.56
N ALA A 30 -2.80 5.60 -8.48
CA ALA A 30 -1.91 5.65 -7.33
C ALA A 30 -1.58 4.24 -6.81
N VAL A 31 -0.33 4.06 -6.42
CA VAL A 31 0.20 2.88 -5.74
C VAL A 31 0.90 3.33 -4.47
N THR A 32 0.53 2.75 -3.33
CA THR A 32 1.22 2.95 -2.05
C THR A 32 1.80 1.64 -1.59
N CYS A 33 3.09 1.62 -1.28
CA CYS A 33 3.83 0.50 -0.72
C CYS A 33 4.25 0.85 0.71
N VAL A 34 4.06 -0.07 1.66
CA VAL A 34 4.43 0.10 3.06
C VAL A 34 5.48 -0.94 3.42
N TYR A 35 6.58 -0.45 3.98
CA TYR A 35 7.71 -1.25 4.42
C TYR A 35 7.89 -1.06 5.92
N GLN A 36 8.20 -2.14 6.62
CA GLN A 36 8.57 -2.09 8.02
C GLN A 36 10.09 -2.24 8.16
N CYS A 37 10.69 -1.41 9.00
CA CYS A 37 12.11 -1.45 9.28
C CYS A 37 12.40 -1.12 10.74
N LYS A 38 13.65 -1.28 11.16
CA LYS A 38 14.12 -0.81 12.46
C LYS A 38 15.03 0.40 12.26
N LEU A 39 14.71 1.52 12.91
CA LEU A 39 15.53 2.73 12.93
C LEU A 39 15.99 2.97 14.37
N GLY A 40 17.31 2.89 14.63
CA GLY A 40 17.86 3.12 15.97
C GLY A 40 17.25 2.23 17.06
N GLY A 41 16.87 0.99 16.71
CA GLY A 41 16.22 0.03 17.62
C GLY A 41 14.69 0.17 17.74
N ARG A 42 14.08 1.21 17.17
CA ARG A 42 12.62 1.41 17.13
C ARG A 42 12.02 0.87 15.84
N SER A 43 10.81 0.33 15.88
CA SER A 43 10.12 -0.14 14.68
C SER A 43 9.43 1.02 13.97
N CYS A 44 9.69 1.18 12.68
CA CYS A 44 9.16 2.27 11.86
C CYS A 44 8.55 1.74 10.56
N LEU A 45 7.58 2.47 10.05
CA LEU A 45 6.93 2.24 8.76
C LEU A 45 7.41 3.28 7.75
N ILE A 46 7.91 2.82 6.62
CA ILE A 46 8.23 3.65 5.47
C ILE A 46 7.12 3.46 4.44
N THR A 47 6.39 4.53 4.14
CA THR A 47 5.32 4.56 3.17
C THR A 47 5.80 5.24 1.89
N VAL A 48 5.89 4.49 0.80
CA VAL A 48 6.26 5.01 -0.54
C VAL A 48 5.01 5.07 -1.40
N SER A 49 4.63 6.24 -1.89
CA SER A 49 3.47 6.41 -2.78
C SER A 49 3.87 6.97 -4.14
N TRP A 50 3.52 6.23 -5.18
CA TRP A 50 3.64 6.61 -6.58
C TRP A 50 2.29 7.07 -7.10
N THR A 51 2.25 8.21 -7.77
CA THR A 51 1.00 8.77 -8.32
C THR A 51 1.21 9.19 -9.77
N LYS A 52 0.19 8.99 -10.59
CA LYS A 52 0.14 9.44 -11.98
C LYS A 52 -1.09 10.32 -12.17
N ASN A 53 -0.86 11.53 -12.63
CA ASN A 53 -1.92 12.45 -13.02
C ASN A 53 -1.61 13.06 -14.40
N LEU A 54 -2.49 13.93 -14.88
CA LEU A 54 -2.31 14.60 -16.18
C LEU A 54 -1.02 15.44 -16.26
N MET A 55 -0.46 15.85 -15.12
CA MET A 55 0.77 16.65 -15.05
C MET A 55 2.04 15.79 -15.04
N GLY A 56 1.93 14.50 -14.70
CA GLY A 56 3.05 13.57 -14.73
C GLY A 56 3.03 12.55 -13.58
N GLN A 57 4.21 12.03 -13.28
CA GLN A 57 4.46 11.08 -12.20
C GLN A 57 4.94 11.81 -10.95
N GLY A 58 4.35 11.50 -9.80
CA GLY A 58 4.72 12.02 -8.48
C GLY A 58 5.17 10.90 -7.55
N LEU A 59 6.08 11.22 -6.64
CA LEU A 59 6.59 10.32 -5.61
C LEU A 59 6.40 10.97 -4.25
N SER A 60 5.89 10.24 -3.28
CA SER A 60 5.84 10.64 -1.87
C SER A 60 6.49 9.57 -1.00
N VAL A 61 7.27 9.99 -0.01
CA VAL A 61 7.89 9.11 0.99
C VAL A 61 7.51 9.63 2.36
N GLY A 62 6.80 8.81 3.14
CA GLY A 62 6.49 9.05 4.54
C GLY A 62 7.27 8.07 5.43
N ILE A 63 7.69 8.52 6.60
CA ILE A 63 8.28 7.66 7.63
C ILE A 63 7.53 7.94 8.92
N ASP A 64 6.94 6.90 9.50
CA ASP A 64 6.10 6.96 10.68
C ASP A 64 6.66 5.98 11.74
N GLU A 65 6.67 6.38 13.01
CA GLU A 65 6.95 5.47 14.11
C GLU A 65 5.69 4.65 14.44
N LEU A 66 5.85 3.39 14.88
CA LEU A 66 4.75 2.54 15.39
C LEU A 66 4.19 3.11 16.71
N GLY A 67 3.43 4.20 16.58
CA GLY A 67 2.88 5.03 17.65
C GLY A 67 2.12 6.26 17.14
N ASN A 68 1.87 6.36 15.83
CA ASN A 68 1.21 7.47 15.14
C ASN A 68 1.94 8.82 15.20
N HIS A 69 3.26 8.79 15.39
CA HIS A 69 4.11 9.97 15.22
C HIS A 69 4.72 9.97 13.82
N CYS A 70 4.29 10.92 12.99
CA CYS A 70 4.87 11.14 11.66
C CYS A 70 6.26 11.78 11.83
N LEU A 71 7.30 11.01 11.51
CA LEU A 71 8.68 11.48 11.60
C LEU A 71 9.01 12.39 10.42
N CYS A 72 8.58 12.01 9.22
CA CYS A 72 8.74 12.88 8.05
C CYS A 72 7.82 12.52 6.88
N LYS A 73 7.58 13.51 6.02
CA LYS A 73 6.97 13.32 4.71
C LYS A 73 7.68 14.15 3.64
N VAL A 74 7.93 13.53 2.50
CA VAL A 74 8.59 14.13 1.35
C VAL A 74 7.73 13.94 0.13
N ASP A 75 7.22 15.03 -0.43
CA ASP A 75 6.44 15.01 -1.67
C ASP A 75 7.27 15.59 -2.82
N ILE A 76 7.52 14.76 -3.83
CA ILE A 76 8.16 15.12 -5.09
C ILE A 76 7.05 15.34 -6.11
N LYS A 77 6.74 16.61 -6.36
CA LYS A 77 5.64 17.02 -7.23
C LYS A 77 5.92 16.65 -8.69
N PRO A 78 4.89 16.24 -9.46
CA PRO A 78 4.99 15.83 -10.86
C PRO A 78 5.21 16.99 -11.84
N TRP A 79 5.97 18.02 -11.48
CA TRP A 79 6.07 19.23 -12.29
C TRP A 79 7.13 19.11 -13.40
N LEU A 80 6.90 19.75 -14.55
CA LEU A 80 7.76 19.71 -15.74
C LEU A 80 9.21 20.21 -15.48
N PHE A 81 9.42 20.97 -14.40
CA PHE A 81 10.74 21.46 -13.97
C PHE A 81 11.25 20.81 -12.69
N SER A 82 10.55 19.81 -12.14
CA SER A 82 11.05 19.10 -10.96
C SER A 82 12.27 18.27 -11.33
N LYS A 83 13.29 18.29 -10.46
CA LYS A 83 14.45 17.45 -10.64
C LYS A 83 14.03 16.00 -10.40
N ARG A 84 13.96 15.22 -11.48
CA ARG A 84 13.72 13.76 -11.44
C ARG A 84 14.79 13.00 -10.65
N LYS A 85 15.92 13.64 -10.35
CA LYS A 85 16.99 13.15 -9.50
C LYS A 85 17.22 14.13 -8.36
N GLY A 86 17.36 13.64 -7.13
CA GLY A 86 17.52 14.52 -5.98
C GLY A 86 17.95 13.80 -4.72
N SER A 87 17.98 14.61 -3.66
CA SER A 87 18.19 14.19 -2.29
C SER A 87 17.40 15.12 -1.38
N LYS A 88 16.92 14.61 -0.26
CA LYS A 88 16.34 15.39 0.81
C LYS A 88 16.84 14.85 2.13
N ASN A 89 17.47 15.72 2.90
CA ASN A 89 18.01 15.40 4.21
C ASN A 89 17.07 16.00 5.25
N LEU A 90 16.84 15.25 6.32
CA LEU A 90 15.93 15.57 7.40
C LEU A 90 16.62 15.21 8.71
N GLU A 91 16.33 15.97 9.75
CA GLU A 91 16.84 15.70 11.09
C GLU A 91 15.64 15.56 12.03
N VAL A 92 15.51 14.42 12.68
CA VAL A 92 14.40 14.08 13.57
C VAL A 92 14.99 13.49 14.85
N GLU A 93 14.74 14.14 15.99
CA GLU A 93 15.24 13.69 17.31
C GLU A 93 16.76 13.42 17.32
N SER A 94 17.56 14.29 16.69
CA SER A 94 19.02 14.15 16.54
C SER A 94 19.48 12.98 15.66
N ASN A 95 18.55 12.30 14.98
CA ASN A 95 18.85 11.33 13.93
C ASN A 95 18.76 11.98 12.56
N LYS A 96 19.69 11.61 11.68
CA LYS A 96 19.76 12.10 10.31
C LYS A 96 19.11 11.10 9.36
N ILE A 97 18.13 11.55 8.59
CA ILE A 97 17.43 10.78 7.56
C ILE A 97 17.74 11.41 6.21
N ASP A 98 18.39 10.65 5.33
CA ASP A 98 18.71 11.08 3.98
C ASP A 98 17.88 10.24 2.98
N ILE A 99 17.01 10.90 2.21
CA ILE A 99 16.19 10.29 1.16
C ILE A 99 16.79 10.67 -0.18
N LEU A 100 17.22 9.67 -0.96
CA LEU A 100 17.91 9.85 -2.24
C LEU A 100 17.09 9.20 -3.35
N TRP A 101 16.88 9.89 -4.46
CA TRP A 101 16.14 9.31 -5.59
C TRP A 101 16.76 9.68 -6.93
N ASP A 102 16.61 8.77 -7.88
CA ASP A 102 16.86 9.03 -9.29
C ASP A 102 15.80 8.33 -10.14
N LEU A 103 14.92 9.14 -10.72
CA LEU A 103 13.87 8.74 -11.65
C LEU A 103 14.15 9.29 -13.07
N SER A 104 15.39 9.74 -13.35
CA SER A 104 15.71 10.40 -14.63
C SER A 104 15.58 9.46 -15.82
N CYS A 105 15.97 8.20 -15.66
CA CYS A 105 15.88 7.14 -16.66
C CYS A 105 14.69 6.18 -16.43
N ALA A 106 13.79 6.53 -15.49
CA ALA A 106 12.71 5.65 -15.07
C ALA A 106 11.75 5.35 -16.23
N LYS A 107 11.52 4.07 -16.50
CA LYS A 107 10.52 3.61 -17.47
C LYS A 107 9.27 3.17 -16.76
N PHE A 108 8.13 3.64 -17.24
CA PHE A 108 6.82 3.39 -16.64
C PHE A 108 5.96 2.56 -17.59
N GLY A 109 5.15 1.68 -17.03
CA GLY A 109 4.08 1.00 -17.75
C GLY A 109 2.79 1.83 -17.79
N SER A 110 1.66 1.12 -17.75
CA SER A 110 0.34 1.74 -17.58
C SER A 110 0.17 2.42 -16.21
N GLY A 111 0.80 1.85 -15.18
CA GLY A 111 0.73 2.31 -13.78
C GLY A 111 1.58 3.53 -13.42
N PRO A 112 1.53 3.96 -12.15
CA PRO A 112 2.29 5.08 -11.62
C PRO A 112 3.68 4.66 -11.11
N GLU A 113 3.84 3.38 -10.75
CA GLU A 113 5.09 2.79 -10.28
C GLU A 113 6.08 2.57 -11.44
N PRO A 114 7.36 2.98 -11.29
CA PRO A 114 8.38 2.68 -12.30
C PRO A 114 8.69 1.18 -12.38
N LEU A 115 9.03 0.71 -13.57
CA LEU A 115 9.38 -0.70 -13.83
C LEU A 115 10.89 -0.94 -13.83
N GLU A 116 11.67 0.01 -14.34
CA GLU A 116 13.13 -0.08 -14.49
C GLU A 116 13.75 1.32 -14.65
N GLY A 117 15.08 1.41 -14.57
CA GLY A 117 15.87 2.63 -14.74
C GLY A 117 15.74 3.62 -13.57
N PHE A 118 15.52 3.15 -12.35
CA PHE A 118 15.34 4.04 -11.19
C PHE A 118 16.00 3.53 -9.91
N TYR A 119 16.18 4.44 -8.95
CA TYR A 119 16.34 4.06 -7.54
C TYR A 119 15.62 5.04 -6.59
N LEU A 120 15.24 4.52 -5.42
CA LEU A 120 14.88 5.28 -4.23
C LEU A 120 15.58 4.65 -3.04
N VAL A 121 16.29 5.46 -2.26
CA VAL A 121 16.98 5.04 -1.05
C VAL A 121 16.54 5.88 0.13
N VAL A 122 16.34 5.21 1.27
CA VAL A 122 16.22 5.85 2.58
C VAL A 122 17.41 5.41 3.43
N VAL A 123 18.20 6.38 3.89
CA VAL A 123 19.37 6.19 4.75
C VAL A 123 19.06 6.80 6.12
N PHE A 124 19.38 6.09 7.19
CA PHE A 124 19.25 6.54 8.57
C PHE A 124 20.61 6.50 9.24
N ASN A 125 21.11 7.64 9.75
CA ASN A 125 22.43 7.74 10.40
C ASN A 125 23.57 7.06 9.61
N GLN A 126 23.60 7.23 8.29
CA GLN A 126 24.55 6.62 7.33
C GLN A 126 24.35 5.12 7.04
N GLU A 127 23.32 4.49 7.63
CA GLU A 127 22.94 3.11 7.34
C GLU A 127 21.79 3.07 6.32
N MET A 128 21.92 2.25 5.27
CA MET A 128 20.88 2.07 4.27
C MET A 128 19.75 1.21 4.84
N VAL A 129 18.52 1.73 4.84
CA VAL A 129 17.36 1.02 5.41
C VAL A 129 16.46 0.47 4.33
N LEU A 130 16.18 1.28 3.31
CA LEU A 130 15.34 0.92 2.17
C LEU A 130 16.08 1.21 0.87
N LEU A 131 16.10 0.25 -0.05
CA LEU A 131 16.55 0.42 -1.44
C LEU A 131 15.49 -0.17 -2.37
N LEU A 132 14.93 0.68 -3.23
CA LEU A 132 14.02 0.28 -4.30
C LEU A 132 14.62 0.63 -5.66
N GLY A 133 14.32 -0.18 -6.67
CA GLY A 133 14.75 0.01 -8.04
C GLY A 133 15.97 -0.82 -8.45
N ASP A 134 16.31 -0.76 -9.73
CA ASP A 134 17.32 -1.59 -10.39
C ASP A 134 18.70 -0.89 -10.48
N LEU A 135 18.75 0.43 -10.33
CA LEU A 135 19.99 1.24 -10.34
C LEU A 135 20.73 1.18 -8.99
N THR A 136 20.95 -0.04 -8.50
CA THR A 136 21.55 -0.32 -7.19
C THR A 136 23.00 0.20 -7.11
N LYS A 137 23.79 0.01 -8.17
CA LYS A 137 25.19 0.45 -8.23
C LYS A 137 25.32 1.98 -8.15
N GLU A 138 24.44 2.70 -8.84
CA GLU A 138 24.39 4.16 -8.82
C GLU A 138 23.96 4.69 -7.44
N ALA A 139 23.06 3.97 -6.78
CA ALA A 139 22.66 4.28 -5.41
C ALA A 139 23.83 4.10 -4.42
N CYS A 140 24.55 2.97 -4.47
CA CYS A 140 25.68 2.71 -3.57
C CYS A 140 26.79 3.76 -3.71
N LYS A 141 27.15 4.14 -4.94
CA LYS A 141 28.18 5.16 -5.21
C LYS A 141 27.88 6.51 -4.56
N LYS A 142 26.62 6.81 -4.29
CA LYS A 142 26.20 8.11 -3.73
C LYS A 142 26.26 8.17 -2.21
N ILE A 143 26.41 7.01 -1.56
CA ILE A 143 26.39 6.87 -0.10
C ILE A 143 27.83 6.76 0.45
N ASP A 144 28.86 6.78 -0.42
CA ASP A 144 30.29 6.72 -0.05
C ASP A 144 30.64 5.56 0.91
N SER A 145 29.92 4.44 0.78
CA SER A 145 30.15 3.24 1.60
C SER A 145 29.91 1.98 0.77
N ASP A 146 31.01 1.35 0.35
CA ASP A 146 31.01 0.05 -0.33
C ASP A 146 30.46 -1.08 0.58
N TYR A 147 30.42 -0.87 1.90
CA TYR A 147 29.95 -1.85 2.88
C TYR A 147 28.47 -1.69 3.27
N ALA A 148 27.87 -0.52 3.09
CA ALA A 148 26.46 -0.24 3.45
C ALA A 148 25.44 -0.76 2.43
N CYS A 149 25.87 -1.25 1.26
CA CYS A 149 24.97 -1.69 0.19
C CYS A 149 24.57 -3.17 0.29
N ALA A 150 24.97 -3.86 1.37
CA ALA A 150 24.85 -5.32 1.44
C ALA A 150 23.39 -5.79 1.53
N HIS A 151 22.54 -5.22 2.38
CA HIS A 151 21.15 -5.67 2.53
C HIS A 151 20.25 -4.55 3.06
N SER A 152 19.14 -4.28 2.38
CA SER A 152 18.04 -3.51 2.95
C SER A 152 17.31 -4.39 3.97
N GLU A 153 17.19 -3.91 5.21
CA GLU A 153 16.49 -4.63 6.29
C GLU A 153 14.97 -4.41 6.26
N ALA A 154 14.48 -3.56 5.35
CA ALA A 154 13.07 -3.24 5.26
C ALA A 154 12.25 -4.43 4.70
N VAL A 155 11.24 -4.85 5.46
CA VAL A 155 10.29 -5.90 5.08
C VAL A 155 9.09 -5.26 4.39
N PHE A 156 8.73 -5.75 3.21
CA PHE A 156 7.55 -5.27 2.48
C PHE A 156 6.27 -5.89 3.05
N ILE A 157 5.44 -5.09 3.72
CA ILE A 157 4.29 -5.60 4.48
C ILE A 157 2.93 -5.30 3.84
N ALA A 158 2.83 -4.24 3.05
CA ALA A 158 1.56 -3.94 2.39
C ALA A 158 1.70 -3.17 1.08
N LYS A 159 0.78 -3.44 0.16
CA LYS A 159 0.58 -2.68 -1.07
C LYS A 159 -0.87 -2.26 -1.19
N ARG A 160 -1.10 -1.00 -1.57
CA ARG A 160 -2.43 -0.48 -1.92
C ARG A 160 -2.37 0.08 -3.34
N GLU A 161 -3.27 -0.35 -4.20
CA GLU A 161 -3.28 0.04 -5.61
C GLU A 161 -4.68 0.42 -6.08
N HIS A 162 -4.76 1.50 -6.86
CA HIS A 162 -5.99 1.90 -7.55
C HIS A 162 -5.94 1.35 -8.98
N ILE A 163 -6.77 0.34 -9.26
CA ILE A 163 -6.87 -0.32 -10.55
C ILE A 163 -8.13 0.11 -11.29
N PHE A 164 -8.07 0.15 -12.61
CA PHE A 164 -9.14 0.66 -13.46
C PHE A 164 -9.52 -0.38 -14.50
N GLY A 165 -10.81 -0.53 -14.76
CA GLY A 165 -11.31 -1.53 -15.69
C GLY A 165 -12.80 -1.41 -15.93
N LYS A 166 -13.28 -2.13 -16.95
CA LYS A 166 -14.70 -2.24 -17.28
C LYS A 166 -15.29 -3.55 -16.75
N LYS A 167 -14.77 -4.67 -17.26
CA LYS A 167 -15.16 -6.03 -16.88
C LYS A 167 -14.06 -6.78 -16.13
N PHE A 168 -12.80 -6.47 -16.46
CA PHE A 168 -11.62 -7.12 -15.92
C PHE A 168 -10.74 -6.08 -15.24
N TYR A 169 -10.26 -6.42 -14.05
CA TYR A 169 -9.37 -5.58 -13.25
C TYR A 169 -8.14 -6.41 -12.90
N GLY A 170 -6.97 -5.94 -13.33
CA GLY A 170 -5.71 -6.67 -13.17
C GLY A 170 -4.77 -5.97 -12.20
N ALA A 171 -4.08 -6.75 -11.38
CA ALA A 171 -2.99 -6.31 -10.53
C ALA A 171 -1.89 -7.38 -10.48
N LYS A 172 -0.68 -7.00 -10.07
CA LYS A 172 0.40 -7.94 -9.79
C LYS A 172 0.68 -8.00 -8.30
N ALA A 173 0.86 -9.20 -7.77
CA ALA A 173 1.04 -9.41 -6.34
C ALA A 173 2.11 -10.48 -6.08
N GLN A 174 2.87 -10.29 -5.01
CA GLN A 174 3.79 -11.27 -4.47
C GLN A 174 3.28 -11.59 -3.06
N PHE A 175 2.81 -12.82 -2.84
CA PHE A 175 2.09 -13.17 -1.61
C PHE A 175 3.02 -13.53 -0.44
N TYR A 176 4.33 -13.59 -0.64
CA TYR A 176 5.31 -13.81 0.42
C TYR A 176 6.69 -13.27 0.03
N ASP A 177 7.55 -13.05 1.02
CA ASP A 177 8.88 -12.48 0.78
C ASP A 177 9.70 -13.35 -0.19
N LYS A 178 10.29 -12.71 -1.22
CA LYS A 178 11.06 -13.36 -2.30
C LYS A 178 10.30 -14.44 -3.10
N GLY A 179 8.97 -14.46 -3.03
CA GLY A 179 8.11 -15.36 -3.82
C GLY A 179 7.98 -14.98 -5.30
N GLN A 180 7.21 -15.77 -6.05
CA GLN A 180 6.86 -15.42 -7.43
C GLN A 180 5.88 -14.24 -7.46
N VAL A 181 5.97 -13.41 -8.50
CA VAL A 181 4.96 -12.39 -8.80
C VAL A 181 3.84 -13.02 -9.62
N HIS A 182 2.62 -12.97 -9.11
CA HIS A 182 1.43 -13.54 -9.75
C HIS A 182 0.54 -12.46 -10.39
N ASP A 183 -0.17 -12.85 -11.44
CA ASP A 183 -1.21 -12.04 -12.09
C ASP A 183 -2.55 -12.25 -11.37
N VAL A 184 -3.03 -11.24 -10.67
CA VAL A 184 -4.34 -11.22 -10.01
C VAL A 184 -5.34 -10.57 -10.95
N ARG A 185 -6.39 -11.30 -11.33
CA ARG A 185 -7.50 -10.77 -12.13
C ARG A 185 -8.81 -10.89 -11.38
N ILE A 186 -9.54 -9.80 -11.36
CA ILE A 186 -10.85 -9.68 -10.75
C ILE A 186 -11.85 -9.39 -11.86
N GLU A 187 -12.94 -10.15 -11.87
CA GLU A 187 -14.01 -10.04 -12.84
C GLU A 187 -15.33 -9.90 -12.12
N CYS A 188 -16.13 -8.95 -12.56
CA CYS A 188 -17.48 -8.76 -12.08
C CYS A 188 -18.40 -8.70 -13.29
N ASP A 189 -19.25 -9.71 -13.45
CA ASP A 189 -20.20 -9.72 -14.55
C ASP A 189 -21.47 -8.96 -14.14
N THR A 190 -21.49 -7.65 -14.34
CA THR A 190 -22.64 -6.79 -14.01
C THR A 190 -23.54 -6.48 -15.20
N LEU A 191 -23.16 -6.88 -16.41
CA LEU A 191 -23.75 -6.40 -17.66
C LEU A 191 -24.68 -7.43 -18.35
N GLY A 192 -24.97 -8.56 -17.68
CA GLY A 192 -25.86 -9.60 -18.20
C GLY A 192 -27.29 -9.55 -17.64
N LEU A 193 -28.21 -10.27 -18.28
CA LEU A 193 -29.55 -10.60 -17.73
C LEU A 193 -29.47 -11.53 -16.49
N ASN A 194 -28.29 -12.10 -16.24
CA ASN A 194 -28.02 -12.99 -15.13
C ASN A 194 -27.67 -12.23 -13.86
N ASP A 195 -27.88 -12.89 -12.74
CA ASP A 195 -27.47 -12.41 -11.42
C ASP A 195 -25.94 -12.25 -11.35
N PRO A 196 -25.42 -11.07 -10.93
CA PRO A 196 -24.01 -10.77 -11.00
C PRO A 196 -23.17 -11.75 -10.17
N CYS A 197 -22.00 -12.08 -10.70
CA CYS A 197 -21.02 -12.91 -10.03
C CYS A 197 -19.64 -12.26 -10.01
N LEU A 198 -18.92 -12.51 -8.92
CA LEU A 198 -17.52 -12.13 -8.73
C LEU A 198 -16.65 -13.35 -9.01
N VAL A 199 -15.63 -13.19 -9.83
CA VAL A 199 -14.63 -14.22 -10.10
C VAL A 199 -13.25 -13.63 -9.86
N ILE A 200 -12.42 -14.33 -9.08
CA ILE A 200 -11.01 -13.99 -8.91
C ILE A 200 -10.17 -15.10 -9.51
N ARG A 201 -9.21 -14.71 -10.34
CA ARG A 201 -8.23 -15.59 -10.96
C ARG A 201 -6.81 -15.19 -10.53
N ILE A 202 -6.00 -16.19 -10.28
CA ILE A 202 -4.55 -16.05 -10.07
C ILE A 202 -3.86 -16.85 -11.16
N ASP A 203 -2.98 -16.21 -11.92
CA ASP A 203 -2.28 -16.80 -13.07
C ASP A 203 -3.22 -17.55 -14.02
N ARG A 204 -4.34 -16.90 -14.34
CA ARG A 204 -5.42 -17.42 -15.22
C ARG A 204 -6.22 -18.59 -14.64
N LYS A 205 -5.89 -19.10 -13.45
CA LYS A 205 -6.67 -20.13 -12.75
C LYS A 205 -7.73 -19.48 -11.86
N THR A 206 -8.97 -19.95 -11.95
CA THR A 206 -10.05 -19.48 -11.06
C THR A 206 -9.84 -20.04 -9.66
N VAL A 207 -9.64 -19.13 -8.68
CA VAL A 207 -9.43 -19.48 -7.27
C VAL A 207 -10.65 -19.17 -6.41
N MET A 208 -11.53 -18.29 -6.87
CA MET A 208 -12.75 -17.92 -6.14
C MET A 208 -13.87 -17.54 -7.12
N GLN A 209 -15.09 -17.98 -6.83
CA GLN A 209 -16.30 -17.55 -7.53
C GLN A 209 -17.45 -17.35 -6.55
N VAL A 210 -18.04 -16.16 -6.54
CA VAL A 210 -19.19 -15.80 -5.71
C VAL A 210 -20.38 -15.49 -6.62
N LYS A 211 -21.41 -16.34 -6.58
CA LYS A 211 -22.72 -16.12 -7.22
C LYS A 211 -23.63 -15.33 -6.27
N GLN A 212 -24.73 -14.75 -6.76
CA GLN A 212 -25.65 -13.97 -5.93
C GLN A 212 -24.97 -12.79 -5.26
N LEU A 213 -24.16 -12.07 -6.05
CA LEU A 213 -23.33 -10.99 -5.54
C LEU A 213 -24.17 -9.82 -4.98
N LYS A 214 -25.42 -9.65 -5.43
CA LYS A 214 -26.38 -8.69 -4.83
C LYS A 214 -26.71 -9.00 -3.37
N TRP A 215 -26.56 -10.24 -2.93
CA TRP A 215 -26.75 -10.66 -1.54
C TRP A 215 -25.42 -10.85 -0.81
N LYS A 216 -24.35 -11.16 -1.55
CA LYS A 216 -23.00 -11.42 -1.04
C LYS A 216 -22.02 -10.31 -1.42
N PHE A 217 -22.47 -9.06 -1.43
CA PHE A 217 -21.67 -7.92 -1.87
C PHE A 217 -20.52 -7.58 -0.90
N ARG A 218 -20.53 -8.13 0.30
CA ARG A 218 -19.42 -8.14 1.26
C ARG A 218 -19.18 -9.55 1.77
N GLY A 219 -17.92 -9.92 1.95
CA GLY A 219 -17.58 -11.21 2.51
C GLY A 219 -16.08 -11.49 2.44
N ASN A 220 -15.71 -12.70 2.87
CA ASN A 220 -14.35 -13.20 2.85
C ASN A 220 -14.29 -14.67 2.43
N HIS A 221 -13.13 -15.11 1.94
CA HIS A 221 -12.85 -16.48 1.57
C HIS A 221 -11.34 -16.73 1.60
N THR A 222 -10.91 -17.90 2.07
CA THR A 222 -9.49 -18.27 2.06
C THR A 222 -9.16 -19.07 0.82
N ILE A 223 -8.15 -18.63 0.08
CA ILE A 223 -7.58 -19.35 -1.06
C ILE A 223 -6.16 -19.82 -0.71
N VAL A 224 -5.60 -20.71 -1.52
CA VAL A 224 -4.21 -21.16 -1.40
C VAL A 224 -3.44 -20.72 -2.63
N VAL A 225 -2.33 -20.00 -2.43
CA VAL A 225 -1.41 -19.56 -3.48
C VAL A 225 -0.01 -20.02 -3.10
N ASP A 226 0.63 -20.81 -3.96
CA ASP A 226 1.96 -21.40 -3.70
C ASP A 226 2.07 -22.13 -2.35
N GLY A 227 0.98 -22.78 -1.91
CA GLY A 227 0.91 -23.48 -0.63
C GLY A 227 0.70 -22.57 0.59
N ILE A 228 0.57 -21.26 0.40
CA ILE A 228 0.31 -20.28 1.45
C ILE A 228 -1.18 -19.93 1.46
N SER A 229 -1.77 -19.90 2.66
CA SER A 229 -3.16 -19.46 2.83
C SER A 229 -3.25 -17.94 2.69
N VAL A 230 -4.15 -17.48 1.83
CA VAL A 230 -4.42 -16.06 1.60
C VAL A 230 -5.90 -15.82 1.85
N GLU A 231 -6.22 -15.01 2.84
CA GLU A 231 -7.59 -14.57 3.09
C GLU A 231 -7.94 -13.42 2.14
N VAL A 232 -9.03 -13.58 1.42
CA VAL A 232 -9.53 -12.60 0.46
C VAL A 232 -10.81 -12.00 1.00
N PHE A 233 -10.81 -10.69 1.23
CA PHE A 233 -11.99 -9.91 1.57
C PHE A 233 -12.45 -9.12 0.37
N TRP A 234 -13.75 -8.92 0.23
CA TRP A 234 -14.33 -8.05 -0.78
C TRP A 234 -15.43 -7.16 -0.21
N ASP A 235 -15.49 -5.94 -0.72
CA ASP A 235 -16.64 -5.04 -0.66
C ASP A 235 -16.90 -4.51 -2.07
N VAL A 236 -17.95 -5.01 -2.71
CA VAL A 236 -18.39 -4.61 -4.06
C VAL A 236 -19.68 -3.79 -4.02
N HIS A 237 -20.08 -3.28 -2.86
CA HIS A 237 -21.33 -2.54 -2.71
C HIS A 237 -21.42 -1.37 -3.70
N ASN A 238 -20.38 -0.53 -3.81
CA ASN A 238 -20.43 0.63 -4.69
C ASN A 238 -20.36 0.25 -6.18
N TRP A 239 -19.86 -0.95 -6.52
CA TRP A 239 -20.01 -1.47 -7.89
C TRP A 239 -21.46 -1.83 -8.22
N LEU A 240 -22.22 -2.36 -7.28
CA LEU A 240 -23.58 -2.86 -7.55
C LEU A 240 -24.65 -1.78 -7.37
N PHE A 241 -24.47 -0.90 -6.39
CA PHE A 241 -25.48 0.04 -5.92
C PHE A 241 -25.00 1.50 -5.93
N GLY A 242 -23.74 1.74 -6.28
CA GLY A 242 -23.16 3.09 -6.35
C GLY A 242 -23.41 3.77 -7.70
N ASN A 243 -23.05 5.06 -7.76
CA ASN A 243 -23.09 5.85 -8.98
C ASN A 243 -21.99 5.41 -9.98
N ALA A 244 -21.95 5.99 -11.18
CA ALA A 244 -21.03 5.61 -12.26
C ALA A 244 -19.53 5.54 -11.86
N MET A 245 -19.11 6.33 -10.86
CA MET A 245 -17.72 6.38 -10.36
C MET A 245 -17.45 5.46 -9.15
N GLY A 246 -18.31 4.48 -8.89
CA GLY A 246 -18.17 3.56 -7.75
C GLY A 246 -16.94 2.64 -7.86
N ASN A 247 -16.30 2.37 -6.72
CA ASN A 247 -15.19 1.44 -6.58
C ASN A 247 -15.55 0.20 -5.76
N ALA A 248 -14.95 -0.94 -6.07
CA ALA A 248 -14.90 -2.06 -5.13
C ALA A 248 -13.56 -2.10 -4.42
N VAL A 249 -13.55 -2.68 -3.22
CA VAL A 249 -12.35 -2.89 -2.42
C VAL A 249 -12.14 -4.38 -2.27
N PHE A 250 -10.91 -4.82 -2.56
CA PHE A 250 -10.46 -6.18 -2.32
C PHE A 250 -9.24 -6.14 -1.43
N MET A 251 -9.17 -7.02 -0.44
CA MET A 251 -7.97 -7.20 0.38
C MET A 251 -7.53 -8.65 0.29
N PHE A 252 -6.27 -8.88 -0.05
CA PHE A 252 -5.62 -10.18 0.02
C PHE A 252 -4.62 -10.13 1.16
N GLN A 253 -4.86 -10.90 2.21
CA GLN A 253 -4.02 -10.94 3.39
C GLN A 253 -3.42 -12.33 3.51
N THR A 254 -2.10 -12.39 3.55
CA THR A 254 -1.40 -13.67 3.69
C THR A 254 -1.36 -14.09 5.14
N CYS A 255 -1.78 -15.32 5.40
CA CYS A 255 -1.71 -15.91 6.71
C CYS A 255 -0.36 -16.62 6.82
N ILE A 256 0.61 -16.00 7.50
CA ILE A 256 1.86 -16.71 7.82
C ILE A 256 1.50 -17.70 8.92
N SER A 257 1.54 -18.99 8.57
CA SER A 257 1.34 -20.03 9.55
C SER A 257 2.48 -20.02 10.57
N THR A 258 2.12 -19.95 11.84
CA THR A 258 3.01 -19.99 12.99
C THR A 258 3.79 -21.31 13.10
N GLU A 259 3.45 -22.33 12.30
CA GLU A 259 4.10 -23.64 12.36
C GLU A 259 5.59 -23.63 11.98
N LYS A 260 6.07 -22.66 11.19
CA LYS A 260 7.52 -22.49 10.93
C LYS A 260 8.27 -21.75 12.04
N LEU A 261 7.59 -20.97 12.88
CA LEU A 261 8.21 -20.22 13.98
C LEU A 261 8.47 -21.11 15.22
N TRP A 262 7.81 -22.28 15.29
CA TRP A 262 7.88 -23.19 16.44
C TRP A 262 8.89 -24.32 16.26
N SER A 263 9.56 -24.39 15.10
CA SER A 263 10.66 -25.34 14.87
C SER A 263 11.87 -25.11 15.78
N SER A 264 11.89 -24.02 16.54
CA SER A 264 12.95 -23.65 17.48
C SER A 264 12.49 -23.50 18.94
N GLN A 265 11.27 -23.89 19.31
CA GLN A 265 10.83 -23.86 20.71
C GLN A 265 10.21 -25.19 21.13
N SER A 266 10.91 -25.87 22.02
CA SER A 266 10.55 -27.13 22.66
C SER A 266 9.28 -27.00 23.51
N VAL A 267 8.36 -27.95 23.29
CA VAL A 267 7.42 -28.61 24.23
C VAL A 267 6.80 -27.74 25.34
N SER A 268 5.47 -27.53 25.29
CA SER A 268 4.53 -27.91 26.36
C SER A 268 3.04 -27.63 26.00
N ASP A 269 2.24 -28.69 26.19
CA ASP A 269 0.80 -28.90 26.42
C ASP A 269 -0.34 -28.35 25.51
N PRO A 270 -1.32 -29.20 25.12
CA PRO A 270 -2.47 -28.84 24.29
C PRO A 270 -3.78 -28.74 25.11
N SER A 271 -4.43 -27.57 25.16
CA SER A 271 -5.87 -27.52 25.47
C SER A 271 -6.58 -26.22 25.06
N VAL A 272 -7.49 -26.38 24.08
CA VAL A 272 -8.71 -25.59 23.75
C VAL A 272 -8.56 -24.22 23.05
N PRO A 273 -9.12 -24.06 21.83
CA PRO A 273 -9.30 -22.74 21.21
C PRO A 273 -10.69 -22.18 21.54
N THR A 274 -10.75 -21.04 22.23
CA THR A 274 -11.97 -20.24 22.39
C THR A 274 -11.78 -18.94 21.64
N TRP A 275 -12.40 -18.82 20.46
CA TRP A 275 -12.49 -17.55 19.75
C TRP A 275 -13.52 -16.64 20.44
N ALA A 276 -13.05 -15.50 20.95
CA ALA A 276 -13.89 -14.38 21.33
C ALA A 276 -13.33 -13.11 20.69
N TYR A 277 -14.14 -12.50 19.83
CA TYR A 277 -13.93 -11.21 19.20
C TYR A 277 -13.91 -10.12 20.30
N SER A 278 -12.74 -9.56 20.60
CA SER A 278 -12.63 -8.32 21.38
C SER A 278 -11.29 -7.62 21.12
N GLN A 279 -11.39 -6.30 21.04
CA GLN A 279 -10.35 -5.32 20.76
C GLN A 279 -9.22 -5.34 21.80
N GLN A 280 -8.21 -6.20 21.59
CA GLN A 280 -6.89 -6.07 22.20
C GLN A 280 -5.90 -6.95 21.42
N PHE A 281 -5.59 -6.52 20.19
CA PHE A 281 -4.45 -7.04 19.44
C PHE A 281 -3.17 -6.55 20.14
N ARG A 282 -2.73 -7.31 21.15
CA ARG A 282 -1.52 -7.06 21.92
C ARG A 282 -0.29 -7.12 21.01
N ASP A 283 0.59 -6.15 21.20
CA ASP A 283 1.87 -5.85 20.53
C ASP A 283 2.96 -6.96 20.60
N SER A 284 2.59 -8.23 20.66
CA SER A 284 3.51 -9.38 20.73
C SER A 284 3.42 -10.34 19.53
N GLN A 285 2.53 -10.09 18.56
CA GLN A 285 2.38 -10.90 17.33
C GLN A 285 3.07 -10.32 16.08
N LEU A 286 3.74 -9.16 16.19
CA LEU A 286 4.28 -8.42 15.04
C LEU A 286 5.61 -8.97 14.48
N GLN A 287 6.07 -10.14 14.93
CA GLN A 287 7.21 -10.85 14.33
C GLN A 287 6.83 -11.81 13.18
N GLY A 288 5.53 -11.94 12.86
CA GLY A 288 5.01 -12.80 11.79
C GLY A 288 4.14 -12.05 10.77
N LEU A 289 4.60 -10.88 10.30
CA LEU A 289 3.80 -10.00 9.45
C LEU A 289 3.53 -10.62 8.09
N GLY A 290 2.29 -11.07 7.88
CA GLY A 290 1.79 -11.38 6.55
C GLY A 290 1.76 -10.14 5.66
N PHE A 291 2.07 -10.33 4.38
CA PHE A 291 1.84 -9.34 3.34
C PHE A 291 0.33 -9.08 3.14
N SER A 292 -0.05 -7.82 2.93
CA SER A 292 -1.42 -7.39 2.64
C SER A 292 -1.51 -6.56 1.36
N LEU A 293 -2.32 -6.99 0.39
CA LEU A 293 -2.62 -6.25 -0.83
C LEU A 293 -4.04 -5.71 -0.78
N ILE A 294 -4.20 -4.39 -0.95
CA ILE A 294 -5.49 -3.71 -1.03
C ILE A 294 -5.67 -3.16 -2.44
N LEU A 295 -6.72 -3.60 -3.13
CA LEU A 295 -7.06 -3.13 -4.47
C LEU A 295 -8.34 -2.31 -4.42
N TYR A 296 -8.25 -1.06 -4.85
CA TYR A 296 -9.41 -0.23 -5.15
C TYR A 296 -9.69 -0.33 -6.64
N ALA A 297 -10.73 -1.07 -7.00
CA ALA A 297 -11.07 -1.36 -8.38
C ALA A 297 -12.17 -0.40 -8.86
N TRP A 298 -11.80 0.56 -9.72
CA TRP A 298 -12.65 1.65 -10.19
C TRP A 298 -13.25 1.34 -11.55
N LYS A 299 -14.57 1.48 -11.68
CA LYS A 299 -15.23 1.45 -12.99
C LYS A 299 -14.71 2.61 -13.83
N ASN A 300 -14.26 2.29 -15.04
CA ASN A 300 -13.91 3.28 -16.05
C ASN A 300 -15.00 3.25 -17.12
N GLU A 301 -15.57 4.40 -17.49
CA GLU A 301 -16.62 4.46 -18.52
C GLU A 301 -16.13 4.10 -19.92
#